data_AF-A0A520KJT8-F1
#
_entry.id   AF-A0A520KJT8-F1
#
_cell.length_a   1.000
_cell.length_b   1.000
_cell.length_c   1.000
_cell.angle_alpha   90.00
_cell.angle_beta   90.00
_cell.angle_gamma   90.00
#
_symmetry.space_group_name_H-M   'P 1'
#
loop_
_entity.id
_entity.type
_entity.pdbx_description
1 polymer ?
#
loop_
_entity_poly.entity_id
_entity_poly.type
_entity_poly.pdbx_seq_one_letter_code
_entity_poly.pdbx_strand_id
1 'polypeptide(L)'
;MSEAFVELNIQSVVKFFEHYSGLLQVVASFIMAYISYRMYRNAIKVSEKPAVVELSQFFIAPLERYLQDLREKECEKFSPMNCFRLLEAKLSAHGYYTYISLLPSNEILLAEFYSILDRTKKRRTWDLRVKELDGLCERLTLRINALKERLKELIEEHRDEIKEKYETIDWLKKSYPTFQDLINSMVNEFYECYIRRKKDQSMGNLSWYYFDDLFNRIKGELSYDLEEIDDIRRRRNDTIENLISLLRDVRDHLKNEYKLTPSEQSLRILSDYY
;
A
#
# COMPACT_ATOMS: atom_id res chain seq x y z
N MET A 1 58.83 35.10 -51.77
CA MET A 1 58.12 35.56 -50.55
C MET A 1 56.93 34.66 -50.15
N SER A 2 56.84 33.41 -50.65
CA SER A 2 55.68 32.53 -50.40
C SER A 2 55.98 31.33 -49.48
N GLU A 3 57.21 30.80 -49.46
CA GLU A 3 57.56 29.64 -48.63
C GLU A 3 57.76 29.97 -47.15
N ALA A 4 58.39 31.11 -46.84
CA ALA A 4 58.61 31.54 -45.45
C ALA A 4 57.31 31.85 -44.69
N PHE A 5 56.23 32.23 -45.39
CA PHE A 5 54.92 32.48 -44.78
C PHE A 5 54.15 31.17 -44.50
N VAL A 6 54.39 30.13 -45.30
CA VAL A 6 53.82 28.79 -45.10
C VAL A 6 54.54 28.07 -43.94
N GLU A 7 55.87 28.17 -43.85
CA GLU A 7 56.66 27.60 -42.74
C GLU A 7 56.33 28.23 -41.38
N LEU A 8 56.16 29.56 -41.31
CA LEU A 8 55.77 30.26 -40.07
C LEU A 8 54.38 29.85 -39.58
N ASN A 9 53.47 29.57 -40.51
CA ASN A 9 52.11 29.16 -40.17
C ASN A 9 52.09 27.73 -39.61
N ILE A 10 52.87 26.80 -40.21
CA ILE A 10 52.99 25.41 -39.75
C ILE A 10 53.67 25.34 -38.38
N GLN A 11 54.75 26.09 -38.12
CA GLN A 11 55.40 26.12 -36.81
C GLN A 11 54.51 26.67 -35.70
N SER A 12 53.66 27.66 -36.01
CA SER A 12 52.70 28.20 -35.03
C SER A 12 51.61 27.17 -34.69
N VAL A 13 51.15 26.41 -35.68
CA VAL A 13 50.16 25.34 -35.52
C VAL A 13 50.76 24.17 -34.72
N VAL A 14 52.00 23.77 -35.01
CA VAL A 14 52.69 22.71 -34.25
C VAL A 14 52.88 23.12 -32.79
N LYS A 15 53.32 24.34 -32.51
CA LYS A 15 53.43 24.85 -31.12
C LYS A 15 52.08 24.96 -30.43
N PHE A 16 51.01 25.32 -31.15
CA PHE A 16 49.65 25.30 -30.61
C PHE A 16 49.24 23.88 -30.20
N PHE A 17 49.45 22.89 -31.07
CA PHE A 17 49.16 21.50 -30.74
C PHE A 17 50.03 20.98 -29.59
N GLU A 18 51.32 21.29 -29.55
CA GLU A 18 52.20 20.93 -28.43
C GLU A 18 51.75 21.57 -27.12
N HIS A 19 51.42 22.86 -27.13
CA HIS A 19 51.00 23.61 -25.94
C HIS A 19 49.65 23.16 -25.38
N TYR A 20 48.71 22.76 -26.25
CA TYR A 20 47.39 22.27 -25.86
C TYR A 20 47.27 20.74 -25.81
N SER A 21 48.31 19.99 -26.20
CA SER A 21 48.30 18.51 -26.22
C SER A 21 48.02 17.92 -24.84
N GLY A 22 48.65 18.46 -23.79
CA GLY A 22 48.41 18.04 -22.41
C GLY A 22 47.00 18.36 -21.93
N LEU A 23 46.45 19.53 -22.29
CA LEU A 23 45.08 19.91 -21.91
C LEU A 23 44.04 19.06 -22.66
N LEU A 24 44.27 18.79 -23.94
CA LEU A 24 43.46 17.86 -24.75
C LEU A 24 43.52 16.43 -24.21
N GLN A 25 44.69 15.95 -23.78
CA GLN A 25 44.83 14.64 -23.12
C GLN A 25 44.07 14.57 -21.80
N VAL A 26 44.11 15.63 -20.98
CA VAL A 26 43.35 15.70 -19.73
C VAL A 26 41.85 15.69 -19.99
N VAL A 27 41.36 16.52 -20.93
CA VAL A 27 39.95 16.54 -21.33
C VAL A 27 39.50 15.19 -21.89
N ALA A 28 40.29 14.58 -22.77
CA ALA A 28 40.02 13.24 -23.30
C ALA A 28 39.97 12.17 -22.19
N SER A 29 40.86 12.27 -21.19
CA SER A 29 40.86 11.36 -20.03
C SER A 29 39.59 11.50 -19.19
N PHE A 30 39.12 12.73 -18.95
CA PHE A 30 37.84 12.96 -18.26
C PHE A 30 36.64 12.43 -19.05
N ILE A 31 36.63 12.64 -20.38
CA ILE A 31 35.58 12.11 -21.25
C ILE A 31 35.58 10.58 -21.22
N MET A 32 36.75 9.95 -21.34
CA MET A 32 36.88 8.49 -21.28
C MET A 32 36.50 7.93 -19.91
N ALA A 33 36.89 8.58 -18.81
CA ALA A 33 36.48 8.20 -17.46
C ALA A 33 34.96 8.31 -17.29
N TYR A 34 34.34 9.37 -17.82
CA TYR A 34 32.89 9.55 -17.82
C TYR A 34 32.17 8.48 -18.65
N ILE A 35 32.67 8.16 -19.85
CA ILE A 35 32.11 7.10 -20.70
C ILE A 35 32.25 5.74 -20.02
N SER A 36 33.42 5.41 -19.47
CA SER A 36 33.66 4.16 -18.74
C SER A 36 32.77 4.03 -17.52
N TYR A 37 32.61 5.11 -16.74
CA TYR A 37 31.67 5.17 -15.62
C TYR A 37 30.22 4.94 -16.09
N ARG A 38 29.82 5.56 -17.21
CA ARG A 38 28.48 5.40 -17.79
C ARG A 38 28.26 3.97 -18.31
N MET A 39 29.25 3.37 -18.95
CA MET A 39 29.22 1.97 -19.42
C MET A 39 29.13 0.99 -18.25
N TYR A 40 29.95 1.18 -17.22
CA TYR A 40 29.91 0.38 -15.99
C TYR A 40 28.54 0.48 -15.28
N ARG A 41 28.00 1.70 -15.14
CA ARG A 41 26.67 1.91 -14.56
C ARG A 41 25.56 1.27 -15.40
N ASN A 42 25.67 1.33 -16.73
CA ASN A 42 24.73 0.65 -17.61
C ASN A 42 24.83 -0.88 -17.49
N ALA A 43 26.03 -1.44 -17.37
CA ALA A 43 26.24 -2.88 -17.18
C ALA A 43 25.61 -3.37 -15.86
N ILE A 44 25.81 -2.64 -14.75
CA ILE A 44 25.14 -2.93 -13.47
C ILE A 44 23.62 -2.90 -13.64
N LYS A 45 23.08 -1.85 -14.26
CA LYS A 45 21.63 -1.72 -14.46
C LYS A 45 21.04 -2.86 -15.29
N VAL A 46 21.76 -3.32 -16.31
CA VAL A 46 21.33 -4.47 -17.12
C VAL A 46 21.31 -5.75 -16.27
N SER A 47 22.27 -5.92 -15.36
CA SER A 47 22.31 -7.08 -14.45
C SER A 47 21.26 -7.02 -13.33
N GLU A 48 20.94 -5.83 -12.80
CA GLU A 48 19.96 -5.65 -11.72
C GLU A 48 18.51 -5.64 -12.23
N LYS A 49 18.29 -5.34 -13.53
CA LYS A 49 16.95 -5.16 -14.09
C LYS A 49 16.02 -6.34 -13.81
N PRO A 50 16.39 -7.63 -13.98
CA PRO A 50 15.49 -8.75 -13.68
C PRO A 50 14.96 -8.75 -12.25
N ALA A 51 15.84 -8.54 -11.25
CA ALA A 51 15.45 -8.46 -9.84
C ALA A 51 14.51 -7.27 -9.57
N VAL A 52 14.73 -6.13 -10.23
CA VAL A 52 13.86 -4.95 -10.12
C VAL A 52 12.48 -5.20 -10.74
N VAL A 53 12.42 -5.94 -11.86
CA VAL A 53 11.17 -6.37 -12.48
C VAL A 53 10.40 -7.29 -11.52
N GLU A 54 11.07 -8.29 -10.97
CA GLU A 54 10.49 -9.22 -9.99
C GLU A 54 9.95 -8.46 -8.78
N LEU A 55 10.73 -7.55 -8.20
CA LEU A 55 10.29 -6.73 -7.09
C LEU A 55 9.07 -5.87 -7.42
N SER A 56 9.05 -5.26 -8.61
CA SER A 56 7.93 -4.43 -9.05
C SER A 56 6.64 -5.25 -9.18
N GLN A 57 6.74 -6.42 -9.83
CA GLN A 57 5.61 -7.29 -10.14
C GLN A 57 5.08 -8.07 -8.94
N PHE A 58 5.97 -8.62 -8.12
CA PHE A 58 5.63 -9.58 -7.06
C PHE A 58 5.63 -8.97 -5.66
N PHE A 59 6.07 -7.72 -5.49
CA PHE A 59 6.00 -7.05 -4.19
C PHE A 59 5.35 -5.67 -4.26
N ILE A 60 5.91 -4.71 -5.02
CA ILE A 60 5.45 -3.31 -4.97
C ILE A 60 4.00 -3.18 -5.44
N ALA A 61 3.65 -3.71 -6.61
CA ALA A 61 2.28 -3.63 -7.12
C ALA A 61 1.27 -4.42 -6.25
N PRO A 62 1.56 -5.67 -5.82
CA PRO A 62 0.74 -6.36 -4.83
C PRO A 62 0.56 -5.60 -3.52
N LEU A 63 1.61 -4.93 -3.02
CA LEU A 63 1.58 -4.20 -1.75
C LEU A 63 0.74 -2.93 -1.85
N GLU A 64 0.83 -2.21 -2.98
CA GLU A 64 -0.06 -1.08 -3.27
C GLU A 64 -1.53 -1.54 -3.22
N ARG A 65 -1.84 -2.67 -3.88
CA ARG A 65 -3.20 -3.21 -3.90
C ARG A 65 -3.66 -3.69 -2.53
N TYR A 66 -2.79 -4.37 -1.78
CA TYR A 66 -3.10 -4.78 -0.41
C TYR A 66 -3.44 -3.58 0.48
N LEU A 67 -2.68 -2.48 0.35
CA LEU A 67 -2.97 -1.23 1.06
C LEU A 67 -4.32 -0.63 0.64
N GLN A 68 -4.67 -0.67 -0.65
CA GLN A 68 -6.00 -0.25 -1.12
C GLN A 68 -7.12 -1.09 -0.48
N ASP A 69 -6.99 -2.42 -0.53
CA ASP A 69 -7.95 -3.36 0.08
C ASP A 69 -8.06 -3.10 1.61
N LEU A 70 -6.94 -2.79 2.27
CA LEU A 70 -6.89 -2.49 3.70
C LEU A 70 -7.67 -1.22 4.08
N ARG A 71 -7.82 -0.24 3.18
CA ARG A 71 -8.64 0.96 3.43
C ARG A 71 -10.12 0.61 3.59
N GLU A 72 -10.56 -0.39 2.84
CA GLU A 72 -11.95 -0.83 2.83
C GLU A 72 -12.27 -1.71 4.04
N LYS A 73 -11.30 -2.51 4.49
CA LYS A 73 -11.47 -3.39 5.63
C LYS A 73 -11.36 -2.67 6.98
N GLU A 74 -12.10 -3.19 7.94
CA GLU A 74 -12.11 -2.70 9.32
C GLU A 74 -11.25 -3.63 10.18
N CYS A 75 -10.31 -3.06 10.93
CA CYS A 75 -9.49 -3.74 11.94
C CYS A 75 -8.53 -4.85 11.48
N GLU A 76 -8.14 -4.91 10.21
CA GLU A 76 -7.06 -5.83 9.80
C GLU A 76 -5.69 -5.22 10.18
N LYS A 77 -4.84 -6.01 10.84
CA LYS A 77 -3.45 -5.61 11.12
C LYS A 77 -2.67 -5.55 9.82
N PHE A 78 -1.92 -4.46 9.63
CA PHE A 78 -1.03 -4.35 8.49
C PHE A 78 0.13 -5.35 8.64
N SER A 79 0.43 -6.07 7.57
CA SER A 79 1.66 -6.84 7.47
C SER A 79 2.07 -6.95 6.01
N PRO A 80 3.28 -6.51 5.63
CA PRO A 80 3.80 -6.74 4.28
C PRO A 80 3.82 -8.22 3.91
N MET A 81 3.91 -9.13 4.89
CA MET A 81 3.87 -10.58 4.64
C MET A 81 2.47 -11.09 4.26
N ASN A 82 1.41 -10.41 4.72
CA ASN A 82 0.04 -10.76 4.32
C ASN A 82 -0.21 -10.43 2.84
N CYS A 83 0.49 -9.44 2.27
CA CYS A 83 0.44 -9.15 0.85
C CYS A 83 0.86 -10.37 0.00
N PHE A 84 1.94 -11.05 0.38
CA PHE A 84 2.41 -12.24 -0.33
C PHE A 84 1.42 -13.41 -0.24
N ARG A 85 0.86 -13.65 0.95
CA ARG A 85 -0.18 -14.69 1.12
C ARG A 85 -1.40 -14.43 0.24
N LEU A 86 -1.81 -13.16 0.12
CA LEU A 86 -2.91 -12.77 -0.77
C LEU A 86 -2.56 -12.97 -2.24
N LEU A 87 -1.32 -12.69 -2.63
CA LEU A 87 -0.83 -12.92 -3.98
C LEU A 87 -0.82 -14.42 -4.32
N GLU A 88 -0.25 -15.27 -3.44
CA GLU A 88 -0.23 -16.73 -3.60
C GLU A 88 -1.64 -17.32 -3.69
N ALA A 89 -2.55 -16.86 -2.83
CA ALA A 89 -3.95 -17.28 -2.85
C ALA A 89 -4.64 -16.90 -4.17
N LYS A 90 -4.40 -15.67 -4.67
CA LYS A 90 -4.92 -15.22 -5.97
C LYS A 90 -4.35 -16.02 -7.13
N LEU A 91 -3.04 -16.28 -7.15
CA LEU A 91 -2.40 -17.09 -8.20
C LEU A 91 -2.94 -18.52 -8.21
N SER A 92 -3.10 -19.13 -7.03
CA SER A 92 -3.69 -20.46 -6.85
C SER A 92 -5.12 -20.52 -7.40
N ALA A 93 -5.94 -19.53 -7.05
CA ALA A 93 -7.33 -19.45 -7.48
C ALA A 93 -7.50 -19.37 -9.01
N HIS A 94 -6.49 -18.87 -9.72
CA HIS A 94 -6.49 -18.76 -11.19
C HIS A 94 -5.70 -19.90 -11.88
N GLY A 95 -5.32 -20.95 -11.14
CA GLY A 95 -4.66 -22.12 -11.70
C GLY A 95 -3.17 -21.95 -12.01
N TYR A 96 -2.53 -20.86 -11.56
CA TYR A 96 -1.12 -20.57 -11.80
C TYR A 96 -0.18 -21.23 -10.78
N TYR A 97 -0.45 -22.48 -10.40
CA TYR A 97 0.32 -23.21 -9.37
C TYR A 97 1.82 -23.34 -9.70
N THR A 98 2.16 -23.48 -10.98
CA THR A 98 3.55 -23.53 -11.48
C THR A 98 4.29 -22.20 -11.32
N TYR A 99 3.59 -21.06 -11.28
CA TYR A 99 4.22 -19.76 -11.04
C TYR A 99 4.55 -19.54 -9.57
N ILE A 100 3.80 -20.15 -8.65
CA ILE A 100 4.03 -20.01 -7.20
C ILE A 100 5.39 -20.57 -6.79
N SER A 101 5.79 -21.72 -7.35
CA SER A 101 7.11 -22.31 -7.12
C SER A 101 8.28 -21.51 -7.71
N LEU A 102 7.99 -20.56 -8.61
CA LEU A 102 8.97 -19.70 -9.26
C LEU A 102 9.01 -18.30 -8.63
N LEU A 103 8.18 -18.03 -7.61
CA LEU A 103 8.21 -16.76 -6.91
C LEU A 103 9.53 -16.62 -6.14
N PRO A 104 10.20 -15.46 -6.21
CA PRO A 104 11.31 -15.18 -5.32
C PRO A 104 10.84 -15.24 -3.86
N SER A 105 11.73 -15.60 -2.95
CA SER A 105 11.33 -15.67 -1.54
C SER A 105 10.92 -14.28 -1.01
N ASN A 106 9.91 -14.27 -0.15
CA ASN A 106 9.37 -13.04 0.44
C ASN A 106 10.44 -12.25 1.20
N GLU A 107 11.39 -12.94 1.82
CA GLU A 107 12.52 -12.35 2.53
C GLU A 107 13.47 -11.61 1.59
N ILE A 108 13.77 -12.20 0.42
CA ILE A 108 14.61 -11.58 -0.61
C ILE A 108 13.90 -10.32 -1.15
N LEU A 109 12.62 -10.44 -1.52
CA LEU A 109 11.86 -9.31 -2.05
C LEU A 109 11.72 -8.17 -1.03
N LEU A 110 11.51 -8.49 0.24
CA LEU A 110 11.46 -7.49 1.30
C LEU A 110 12.83 -6.81 1.50
N ALA A 111 13.92 -7.58 1.49
CA ALA A 111 15.27 -7.03 1.61
C ALA A 111 15.61 -6.10 0.44
N GLU A 112 15.28 -6.50 -0.79
CA GLU A 112 15.45 -5.67 -1.99
C GLU A 112 14.60 -4.41 -1.94
N PHE A 113 13.36 -4.51 -1.46
CA PHE A 113 12.53 -3.33 -1.24
C PHE A 113 13.18 -2.33 -0.27
N TYR A 114 13.67 -2.79 0.89
CA TYR A 114 14.34 -1.91 1.84
C TYR A 114 15.64 -1.31 1.28
N SER A 115 16.40 -2.08 0.50
CA SER A 115 17.56 -1.58 -0.24
C SER A 115 17.19 -0.43 -1.18
N ILE A 116 16.08 -0.53 -1.90
CA ILE A 116 15.58 0.54 -2.77
C ILE A 116 15.09 1.75 -1.96
N LEU A 117 14.40 1.52 -0.84
CA LEU A 117 14.00 2.59 0.06
C LEU A 117 15.21 3.36 0.63
N ASP A 118 16.33 2.67 0.88
CA ASP A 118 17.58 3.31 1.30
C ASP A 118 18.20 4.12 0.15
N ARG A 119 18.31 3.55 -1.05
CA ARG A 119 18.82 4.24 -2.25
C ARG A 119 18.01 5.51 -2.57
N THR A 120 16.70 5.44 -2.38
CA THR A 120 15.77 6.56 -2.62
C THR A 120 15.58 7.49 -1.41
N LYS A 121 16.27 7.22 -0.29
CA LYS A 121 16.18 7.98 0.98
C LYS A 121 14.76 8.07 1.55
N LYS A 122 13.92 7.06 1.29
CA LYS A 122 12.51 6.98 1.74
C LYS A 122 12.30 6.02 2.91
N ARG A 123 13.30 5.22 3.29
CA ARG A 123 13.19 4.21 4.37
C ARG A 123 12.66 4.79 5.69
N ARG A 124 13.21 5.90 6.16
CA ARG A 124 12.76 6.54 7.41
C ARG A 124 11.28 6.92 7.36
N THR A 125 10.82 7.48 6.24
CA THR A 125 9.43 7.87 6.06
C THR A 125 8.54 6.63 6.01
N TRP A 126 8.95 5.59 5.28
CA TRP A 126 8.25 4.30 5.23
C TRP A 126 8.06 3.70 6.63
N ASP A 127 9.16 3.51 7.37
CA ASP A 127 9.14 2.88 8.70
C ASP A 127 8.27 3.67 9.69
N LEU A 128 8.35 5.01 9.65
CA LEU A 128 7.53 5.88 10.48
C LEU A 128 6.03 5.70 10.17
N ARG A 129 5.66 5.66 8.88
CA ARG A 129 4.27 5.52 8.46
C ARG A 129 3.71 4.13 8.73
N VAL A 130 4.51 3.08 8.56
CA VAL A 130 4.14 1.71 8.95
C VAL A 130 3.89 1.63 10.45
N LYS A 131 4.80 2.17 11.27
CA LYS A 131 4.63 2.21 12.73
C LYS A 131 3.39 3.00 13.16
N GLU A 132 3.13 4.13 12.50
CA GLU A 132 1.92 4.93 12.73
C GLU A 132 0.65 4.15 12.37
N LEU A 133 0.64 3.46 11.22
CA LEU A 133 -0.47 2.62 10.79
C LEU A 133 -0.76 1.50 11.79
N ASP A 134 0.27 0.79 12.26
CA ASP A 134 0.14 -0.27 13.25
C ASP A 134 -0.49 0.26 14.55
N GLY A 135 0.02 1.39 15.05
CA GLY A 135 -0.54 2.04 16.24
C GLY A 135 -2.00 2.49 16.07
N LEU A 136 -2.38 2.96 14.88
CA LEU A 136 -3.76 3.32 14.57
C LEU A 136 -4.67 2.09 14.49
N CYS A 137 -4.22 0.99 13.90
CA CYS A 137 -4.98 -0.27 13.86
C CYS A 137 -5.21 -0.86 15.26
N GLU A 138 -4.20 -0.81 16.12
CA GLU A 138 -4.33 -1.26 17.51
C GLU A 138 -5.31 -0.38 18.31
N ARG A 139 -5.17 0.95 18.21
CA ARG A 139 -6.11 1.89 18.84
C ARG A 139 -7.53 1.70 18.35
N LEU A 140 -7.73 1.51 17.05
CA LEU A 140 -9.04 1.28 16.45
C LEU A 140 -9.68 0.00 17.01
N THR A 141 -8.90 -1.09 17.10
CA THR A 141 -9.34 -2.36 17.68
C THR A 141 -9.76 -2.18 19.14
N LEU A 142 -8.93 -1.50 19.95
CA LEU A 142 -9.25 -1.23 21.35
C LEU A 142 -10.53 -0.41 21.51
N ARG A 143 -10.71 0.64 20.70
CA ARG A 143 -11.90 1.50 20.77
C ARG A 143 -13.17 0.79 20.31
N ILE A 144 -13.10 -0.03 19.27
CA ILE A 144 -14.25 -0.84 18.83
C ILE A 144 -14.61 -1.89 19.89
N ASN A 145 -13.64 -2.50 20.55
CA ASN A 145 -13.94 -3.43 21.64
C ASN A 145 -14.57 -2.70 22.85
N ALA A 146 -14.07 -1.52 23.22
CA ALA A 146 -14.68 -0.70 24.26
C ALA A 146 -16.12 -0.28 23.91
N LEU A 147 -16.35 0.11 22.65
CA LEU A 147 -17.70 0.40 22.12
C LEU A 147 -18.61 -0.82 22.27
N LYS A 148 -18.14 -2.02 21.93
CA LYS A 148 -18.91 -3.27 22.06
C LYS A 148 -19.30 -3.57 23.51
N GLU A 149 -18.39 -3.36 24.48
CA GLU A 149 -18.73 -3.57 25.88
C GLU A 149 -19.80 -2.57 26.36
N ARG A 150 -19.64 -1.28 26.04
CA ARG A 150 -20.65 -0.26 26.37
C ARG A 150 -21.99 -0.52 25.68
N LEU A 151 -21.96 -1.02 24.45
CA LEU A 151 -23.15 -1.39 23.70
C LEU A 151 -23.90 -2.56 24.33
N LYS A 152 -23.21 -3.52 24.96
CA LYS A 152 -23.88 -4.61 25.70
C LYS A 152 -24.70 -4.06 26.86
N GLU A 153 -24.15 -3.09 27.60
CA GLU A 153 -24.84 -2.44 28.72
C GLU A 153 -26.11 -1.72 28.23
N LEU A 154 -25.98 -0.89 27.18
CA LEU A 154 -27.12 -0.18 26.59
C LEU A 154 -28.20 -1.12 26.01
N ILE A 155 -27.79 -2.21 25.38
CA ILE A 155 -28.73 -3.21 24.87
C ILE A 155 -29.48 -3.90 26.02
N GLU A 156 -28.82 -4.17 27.14
CA GLU A 156 -29.45 -4.76 28.32
C GLU A 156 -30.45 -3.80 28.97
N GLU A 157 -30.18 -2.49 28.99
CA GLU A 157 -31.13 -1.47 29.44
C GLU A 157 -32.43 -1.44 28.61
N HIS A 158 -32.33 -1.81 27.32
CA HIS A 158 -33.46 -1.88 26.39
C HIS A 158 -33.96 -3.31 26.15
N ARG A 159 -33.59 -4.27 26.99
CA ARG A 159 -33.83 -5.70 26.76
C ARG A 159 -35.29 -6.05 26.51
N ASP A 160 -36.22 -5.45 27.27
CA ASP A 160 -37.64 -5.78 27.15
C ASP A 160 -38.23 -5.31 25.81
N GLU A 161 -37.89 -4.11 25.34
CA GLU A 161 -38.26 -3.60 24.01
C GLU A 161 -37.70 -4.50 22.89
N ILE A 162 -36.45 -4.95 23.05
CA ILE A 162 -35.79 -5.84 22.07
C ILE A 162 -36.48 -7.21 22.06
N LYS A 163 -36.82 -7.73 23.23
CA LYS A 163 -37.49 -9.02 23.40
C LYS A 163 -38.89 -9.02 22.82
N GLU A 164 -39.67 -7.95 23.05
CA GLU A 164 -41.00 -7.80 22.46
C GLU A 164 -40.95 -7.86 20.93
N LYS A 165 -40.02 -7.12 20.30
CA LYS A 165 -39.82 -7.17 18.84
C LYS A 165 -39.35 -8.54 18.35
N TYR A 166 -38.43 -9.19 19.07
CA TYR A 166 -38.00 -10.55 18.74
C TYR A 166 -39.15 -11.55 18.78
N GLU A 167 -40.04 -11.44 19.77
CA GLU A 167 -41.19 -12.33 19.91
C GLU A 167 -42.29 -12.08 18.88
N THR A 168 -42.37 -10.88 18.31
CA THR A 168 -43.41 -10.49 17.35
C THR A 168 -43.00 -10.59 15.88
N ILE A 169 -41.70 -10.56 15.56
CA ILE A 169 -41.19 -10.59 14.18
C ILE A 169 -40.65 -11.98 13.84
N ASP A 170 -41.40 -12.76 13.05
CA ASP A 170 -41.04 -14.14 12.67
C ASP A 170 -39.69 -14.23 11.92
N TRP A 171 -39.36 -13.22 11.12
CA TRP A 171 -38.07 -13.18 10.43
C TRP A 171 -36.89 -13.17 11.42
N LEU A 172 -37.01 -12.44 12.54
CA LEU A 172 -35.94 -12.40 13.55
C LEU A 172 -35.73 -13.77 14.18
N LYS A 173 -36.79 -14.52 14.48
CA LYS A 173 -36.70 -15.89 15.02
C LYS A 173 -36.07 -16.87 14.02
N LYS A 174 -36.35 -16.67 12.72
CA LYS A 174 -35.78 -17.50 11.66
C LYS A 174 -34.29 -17.22 11.45
N SER A 175 -33.88 -15.95 11.52
CA SER A 175 -32.49 -15.51 11.32
C SER A 175 -31.62 -15.68 12.57
N TYR A 176 -32.23 -15.57 13.76
CA TYR A 176 -31.57 -15.65 15.06
C TYR A 176 -32.30 -16.70 15.93
N PRO A 177 -31.81 -17.96 15.95
CA PRO A 177 -32.49 -19.08 16.60
C PRO A 177 -32.79 -18.86 18.09
N THR A 178 -31.95 -18.08 18.78
CA THR A 178 -32.18 -17.67 20.16
C THR A 178 -32.15 -16.16 20.33
N PHE A 179 -32.79 -15.66 21.40
CA PHE A 179 -32.71 -14.24 21.76
C PHE A 179 -31.26 -13.81 22.02
N GLN A 180 -30.43 -14.67 22.61
CA GLN A 180 -29.02 -14.38 22.84
C GLN A 180 -28.24 -14.24 21.52
N ASP A 181 -28.59 -15.02 20.49
CA ASP A 181 -27.98 -14.88 19.16
C ASP A 181 -28.29 -13.51 18.56
N LEU A 182 -29.54 -13.03 18.71
CA LEU A 182 -29.91 -11.67 18.28
C LEU A 182 -29.07 -10.62 19.01
N ILE A 183 -28.97 -10.70 20.34
CA ILE A 183 -28.19 -9.74 21.15
C ILE A 183 -26.71 -9.73 20.72
N ASN A 184 -26.11 -10.92 20.54
CA ASN A 184 -24.73 -11.03 20.07
C ASN A 184 -24.55 -10.44 18.67
N SER A 185 -25.51 -10.65 17.77
CA SER A 185 -25.50 -10.04 16.44
C SER A 185 -25.63 -8.52 16.50
N MET A 186 -26.56 -7.99 17.29
CA MET A 186 -26.72 -6.55 17.48
C MET A 186 -25.43 -5.90 17.97
N VAL A 187 -24.75 -6.49 18.96
CA VAL A 187 -23.47 -5.97 19.45
C VAL A 187 -22.40 -5.97 18.35
N ASN A 188 -22.30 -7.05 17.58
CA ASN A 188 -21.25 -7.21 16.58
C ASN A 188 -21.48 -6.38 15.30
N GLU A 189 -22.74 -6.19 14.91
CA GLU A 189 -23.14 -5.54 13.65
C GLU A 189 -23.32 -4.02 13.80
N PHE A 190 -23.37 -3.48 15.02
CA PHE A 190 -23.71 -2.06 15.26
C PHE A 190 -22.78 -1.08 14.56
N TYR A 191 -21.46 -1.26 14.67
CA TYR A 191 -20.51 -0.35 14.04
C TYR A 191 -20.54 -0.47 12.52
N GLU A 192 -20.70 -1.69 11.98
CA GLU A 192 -20.90 -1.89 10.54
C GLU A 192 -22.17 -1.18 10.04
N CYS A 193 -23.27 -1.31 10.79
CA CYS A 193 -24.53 -0.60 10.54
C CYS A 193 -24.34 0.92 10.51
N TYR A 194 -23.62 1.46 11.50
CA TYR A 194 -23.28 2.87 11.57
C TYR A 194 -22.54 3.36 10.33
N ILE A 195 -21.53 2.62 9.88
CA ILE A 195 -20.75 2.95 8.69
C ILE A 195 -21.57 2.84 7.40
N ARG A 196 -22.41 1.80 7.27
CA ARG A 196 -23.30 1.65 6.11
C ARG A 196 -24.27 2.82 6.00
N ARG A 197 -24.89 3.26 7.11
CA ARG A 197 -25.76 4.45 7.09
C ARG A 197 -25.04 5.70 6.67
N LYS A 198 -23.82 5.92 7.16
CA LYS A 198 -23.01 7.09 6.80
C LYS A 198 -22.65 7.13 5.31
N LYS A 199 -22.66 5.98 4.64
CA LYS A 199 -22.40 5.83 3.20
C LYS A 199 -23.68 5.70 2.36
N ASP A 200 -24.85 5.92 2.94
CA ASP A 200 -26.16 5.70 2.31
C ASP A 200 -26.32 4.28 1.73
N GLN A 201 -25.70 3.28 2.38
CA GLN A 201 -25.77 1.88 2.00
C GLN A 201 -26.90 1.15 2.73
N SER A 202 -27.50 0.17 2.05
CA SER A 202 -28.55 -0.66 2.64
C SER A 202 -28.05 -1.48 3.84
N MET A 203 -28.85 -1.51 4.90
CA MET A 203 -28.66 -2.36 6.08
C MET A 203 -29.12 -3.79 5.86
N GLY A 204 -29.63 -4.12 4.66
CA GLY A 204 -30.26 -5.40 4.37
C GLY A 204 -29.51 -6.59 4.97
N ASN A 205 -30.26 -7.41 5.72
CA ASN A 205 -29.82 -8.59 6.47
C ASN A 205 -29.16 -8.35 7.84
N LEU A 206 -28.98 -7.12 8.29
CA LEU A 206 -28.47 -6.83 9.65
C LEU A 206 -29.61 -6.69 10.66
N SER A 207 -29.36 -7.11 11.89
CA SER A 207 -30.31 -7.11 13.01
C SER A 207 -30.93 -5.73 13.24
N TRP A 208 -30.11 -4.67 13.22
CA TRP A 208 -30.52 -3.29 13.46
C TRP A 208 -31.53 -2.71 12.47
N TYR A 209 -31.75 -3.36 11.31
CA TYR A 209 -32.80 -2.97 10.37
C TYR A 209 -34.20 -2.92 11.02
N TYR A 210 -34.47 -3.82 11.98
CA TYR A 210 -35.76 -3.91 12.68
C TYR A 210 -35.84 -3.00 13.92
N PHE A 211 -34.74 -2.33 14.25
CA PHE A 211 -34.55 -1.56 15.47
C PHE A 211 -34.13 -0.12 15.17
N ASP A 212 -34.68 0.51 14.13
CA ASP A 212 -34.23 1.83 13.66
C ASP A 212 -34.28 2.92 14.76
N ASP A 213 -35.40 3.05 15.46
CA ASP A 213 -35.56 4.03 16.54
C ASP A 213 -34.55 3.80 17.68
N LEU A 214 -34.42 2.54 18.11
CA LEU A 214 -33.48 2.14 19.16
C LEU A 214 -32.02 2.36 18.72
N PHE A 215 -31.69 2.04 17.47
CA PHE A 215 -30.38 2.30 16.89
C PHE A 215 -30.04 3.78 16.95
N ASN A 216 -30.98 4.66 16.58
CA ASN A 216 -30.75 6.10 16.58
C ASN A 216 -30.57 6.65 18.01
N ARG A 217 -31.30 6.13 19.00
CA ARG A 217 -31.10 6.48 20.43
C ARG A 217 -29.72 6.06 20.92
N ILE A 218 -29.37 4.78 20.78
CA ILE A 218 -28.07 4.23 21.19
C ILE A 218 -26.91 4.92 20.46
N LYS A 219 -27.06 5.20 19.15
CA LYS A 219 -26.09 5.99 18.38
C LYS A 219 -25.88 7.38 18.98
N GLY A 220 -26.95 8.04 19.43
CA GLY A 220 -26.86 9.34 20.10
C GLY A 220 -26.04 9.27 21.39
N GLU A 221 -26.27 8.25 22.20
CA GLU A 221 -25.55 8.02 23.46
C GLU A 221 -24.07 7.63 23.28
N LEU A 222 -23.78 6.93 22.19
CA LEU A 222 -22.43 6.52 21.79
C LEU A 222 -21.74 7.54 20.86
N SER A 223 -22.33 8.72 20.64
CA SER A 223 -21.85 9.72 19.67
C SER A 223 -20.37 10.05 19.83
N TYR A 224 -19.91 10.31 21.05
CA TYR A 224 -18.51 10.60 21.35
C TYR A 224 -17.57 9.44 20.98
N ASP A 225 -17.93 8.20 21.33
CA ASP A 225 -17.12 7.02 21.02
C ASP A 225 -17.03 6.80 19.49
N LEU A 226 -18.15 7.01 18.81
CA LEU A 226 -18.24 6.90 17.35
C LEU A 226 -17.41 7.98 16.64
N GLU A 227 -17.43 9.21 17.13
CA GLU A 227 -16.60 10.31 16.61
C GLU A 227 -15.10 10.02 16.79
N GLU A 228 -14.69 9.51 17.95
CA GLU A 228 -13.29 9.15 18.18
C GLU A 228 -12.84 8.01 17.23
N ILE A 229 -13.69 6.99 17.07
CA ILE A 229 -13.43 5.87 16.14
C ILE A 229 -13.31 6.37 14.70
N ASP A 230 -14.22 7.25 14.26
CA ASP A 230 -14.20 7.87 12.93
C ASP A 230 -12.92 8.67 12.68
N ASP A 231 -12.45 9.44 13.68
CA ASP A 231 -11.22 10.21 13.59
C ASP A 231 -9.98 9.32 13.50
N ILE A 232 -9.93 8.23 14.29
CA ILE A 232 -8.85 7.23 14.18
C ILE A 232 -8.87 6.60 12.78
N ARG A 233 -10.05 6.23 12.28
CA ARG A 233 -10.23 5.64 10.94
C ARG A 233 -9.78 6.61 9.84
N ARG A 234 -10.12 7.90 9.94
CA ARG A 234 -9.70 8.92 8.97
C ARG A 234 -8.17 9.00 8.92
N ARG A 235 -7.53 9.15 10.08
CA ARG A 235 -6.05 9.19 10.16
C ARG A 235 -5.42 7.91 9.62
N ARG A 236 -5.99 6.74 9.93
CA ARG A 236 -5.53 5.45 9.39
C ARG A 236 -5.55 5.45 7.86
N ASN A 237 -6.67 5.89 7.28
CA ASN A 237 -6.82 5.94 5.83
C ASN A 237 -5.86 6.95 5.17
N ASP A 238 -5.61 8.09 5.82
CA ASP A 238 -4.63 9.08 5.36
C ASP A 238 -3.20 8.51 5.41
N THR A 239 -2.85 7.77 6.47
CA THR A 239 -1.56 7.06 6.56
C THR A 239 -1.40 6.00 5.47
N ILE A 240 -2.47 5.26 5.15
CA ILE A 240 -2.46 4.29 4.05
C ILE A 240 -2.26 4.99 2.70
N GLU A 241 -2.95 6.10 2.44
CA GLU A 241 -2.77 6.87 1.19
C GLU A 241 -1.33 7.40 1.06
N ASN A 242 -0.74 7.85 2.17
CA ASN A 242 0.66 8.26 2.20
C ASN A 242 1.61 7.09 1.85
N LEU A 243 1.36 5.89 2.36
CA LEU A 243 2.14 4.70 2.02
C LEU A 243 1.98 4.32 0.54
N ILE A 244 0.76 4.38 0.00
CA ILE A 244 0.48 4.15 -1.42
C ILE A 244 1.23 5.17 -2.29
N SER A 245 1.19 6.46 -1.92
CA SER A 245 1.94 7.50 -2.63
C SER A 245 3.44 7.22 -2.63
N LEU A 246 4.01 6.79 -1.50
CA LEU A 246 5.44 6.41 -1.43
C LEU A 246 5.76 5.24 -2.37
N LEU A 247 4.90 4.23 -2.44
CA LEU A 247 5.08 3.10 -3.36
C LEU A 247 5.02 3.53 -4.82
N ARG A 248 4.09 4.43 -5.17
CA ARG A 248 3.99 5.00 -6.53
C ARG A 248 5.25 5.76 -6.90
N ASP A 249 5.76 6.60 -5.99
CA ASP A 249 7.00 7.32 -6.24
C ASP A 249 8.22 6.40 -6.38
N VAL A 250 8.27 5.29 -5.61
CA VAL A 250 9.31 4.26 -5.76
C VAL A 250 9.17 3.57 -7.12
N ARG A 251 7.95 3.19 -7.51
CA ARG A 251 7.68 2.57 -8.81
C ARG A 251 8.08 3.46 -9.97
N ASP A 252 7.77 4.75 -9.91
CA ASP A 252 8.13 5.73 -10.94
C ASP A 252 9.64 5.96 -11.00
N HIS A 253 10.32 5.95 -9.86
CA HIS A 253 11.78 5.98 -9.81
C HIS A 253 12.38 4.76 -10.53
N LEU A 254 11.93 3.54 -10.20
CA LEU A 254 12.41 2.31 -10.83
C LEU A 254 12.09 2.27 -12.33
N LYS A 255 10.91 2.74 -12.73
CA LYS A 255 10.51 2.90 -14.13
C LYS A 255 11.54 3.70 -14.91
N ASN A 256 11.88 4.88 -14.38
CA ASN A 256 12.77 5.82 -15.06
C ASN A 256 14.22 5.35 -15.01
N GLU A 257 14.64 4.75 -13.89
CA GLU A 257 16.02 4.31 -13.71
C GLU A 257 16.39 3.09 -14.55
N TYR A 258 15.47 2.13 -14.68
CA TYR A 258 15.66 0.84 -15.36
C TYR A 258 14.89 0.71 -16.68
N LYS A 259 14.17 1.75 -17.10
CA LYS A 259 13.34 1.79 -18.33
C LYS A 259 12.34 0.63 -18.37
N LEU A 260 11.59 0.46 -17.28
CA LEU A 260 10.59 -0.61 -17.17
C LEU A 260 9.39 -0.31 -18.07
N THR A 261 8.94 -1.33 -18.79
CA THR A 261 7.67 -1.35 -19.54
C THR A 261 6.48 -1.55 -18.58
N PRO A 262 5.25 -1.17 -18.96
CA PRO A 262 4.08 -1.39 -18.10
C PRO A 262 3.91 -2.85 -17.63
N SER A 263 4.15 -3.82 -18.51
CA SER A 263 4.11 -5.24 -18.16
C SER A 263 5.17 -5.66 -17.14
N GLU A 264 6.31 -4.96 -17.08
CA GLU A 264 7.37 -5.18 -16.09
C GLU A 264 7.07 -4.50 -14.75
N GLN A 265 6.08 -3.59 -14.68
CA GLN A 265 5.72 -2.89 -13.44
C GLN A 265 4.57 -3.54 -12.67
N SER A 266 3.78 -4.38 -13.33
CA SER A 266 2.63 -5.05 -12.71
C SER A 266 2.34 -6.39 -13.39
N LEU A 267 1.94 -7.39 -12.61
CA LEU A 267 1.38 -8.62 -13.15
C LEU A 267 0.06 -8.35 -13.86
N ARG A 268 -0.14 -8.91 -15.06
CA ARG A 268 -1.41 -8.79 -15.81
C ARG A 268 -2.62 -9.32 -15.01
N ILE A 269 -2.42 -10.36 -14.21
CA ILE A 269 -3.47 -10.91 -13.33
C ILE A 269 -3.93 -9.87 -12.28
N LEU A 270 -3.08 -8.90 -11.95
CA LEU A 270 -3.44 -7.77 -11.09
C LEU A 270 -3.99 -6.57 -11.89
N SER A 271 -3.81 -6.54 -13.22
CA SER A 271 -4.27 -5.45 -14.10
C SER A 271 -5.72 -5.56 -14.52
N ASP A 272 -6.32 -6.76 -14.54
CA ASP A 272 -7.73 -7.00 -14.94
C ASP A 272 -8.77 -6.41 -13.95
N TYR A 273 -8.33 -5.57 -13.02
CA TYR A 273 -9.12 -4.92 -11.99
C TYR A 273 -8.91 -3.39 -11.96
N TYR A 274 -8.26 -2.82 -12.98
CA TYR A 274 -8.15 -1.38 -13.21
C TYR A 274 -9.12 -0.92 -14.30
#